data_AF-A0A7J9QSR5-F1
#
_entry.id   AF-A0A7J9QSR5-F1
#
_cell.length_a   1.000
_cell.length_b   1.000
_cell.length_c   1.000
_cell.angle_alpha   90.00
_cell.angle_beta   90.00
_cell.angle_gamma   90.00
#
_symmetry.space_group_name_H-M   'P 1'
#
loop_
_entity.id
_entity.type
_entity.pdbx_description
1 polymer ?
#
loop_
_entity_poly.entity_id
_entity_poly.type
_entity_poly.pdbx_seq_one_letter_code
_entity_poly.pdbx_strand_id
1 'polypeptide(L)'
;MEPFDSFAVWITDFLTGHLYEGVFLAALLETIVPPIPTLAVFPTAGFLASQAGLSLIEVIPMIILGALGATLGTTGIYLIALKLGRVILLRY
;
A
#
# COMPACT_ATOMS: atom_id res chain seq x y z
N MET A 1 -18.75 -3.46 13.57
CA MET A 1 -17.61 -2.70 13.00
C MET A 1 -17.81 -2.74 11.50
N GLU A 2 -17.72 -1.59 10.84
CA GLU A 2 -17.77 -1.56 9.37
C GLU A 2 -16.59 -2.38 8.81
N PRO A 3 -16.74 -3.10 7.69
CA PRO A 3 -15.67 -3.92 7.12
C PRO A 3 -14.35 -3.16 6.89
N PHE A 4 -14.48 -1.86 6.65
CA PHE A 4 -13.38 -0.96 6.41
C PHE A 4 -12.53 -0.68 7.65
N ASP A 5 -13.17 -0.50 8.81
CA ASP A 5 -12.48 -0.25 10.07
C ASP A 5 -11.66 -1.47 10.49
N SER A 6 -12.23 -2.67 10.31
CA SER A 6 -11.54 -3.93 10.59
C SER A 6 -10.31 -4.12 9.70
N PHE A 7 -10.37 -3.67 8.44
CA PHE A 7 -9.23 -3.72 7.53
C PHE A 7 -8.13 -2.73 7.90
N ALA A 8 -8.48 -1.50 8.28
CA ALA A 8 -7.51 -0.51 8.73
C ALA A 8 -6.78 -0.93 10.02
N VAL A 9 -7.50 -1.53 10.98
CA VAL A 9 -6.91 -2.10 12.20
C VAL A 9 -5.94 -3.23 11.86
N TRP A 10 -6.33 -4.13 10.96
CA TRP A 10 -5.46 -5.21 10.52
C TRP A 10 -4.16 -4.71 9.86
N ILE A 11 -4.24 -3.70 8.99
CA ILE A 11 -3.04 -3.06 8.40
C ILE A 11 -2.16 -2.47 9.51
N THR A 12 -2.74 -1.81 10.50
CA THR A 12 -1.99 -1.17 11.59
C THR A 12 -1.29 -2.19 12.47
N ASP A 13 -1.96 -3.29 12.82
CA ASP A 13 -1.35 -4.40 13.56
C ASP A 13 -0.23 -5.06 12.75
N PHE A 14 -0.43 -5.24 11.45
CA PHE A 14 0.59 -5.81 10.56
C PHE A 14 1.83 -4.92 10.47
N LEU A 15 1.65 -3.61 10.32
CA LEU A 15 2.73 -2.61 10.28
C LEU A 15 3.53 -2.55 11.59
N THR A 16 2.90 -2.81 12.73
CA THR A 16 3.55 -2.76 14.05
C THR A 16 4.60 -3.86 14.21
N GLY A 17 4.36 -5.05 13.62
CA GLY A 17 5.31 -6.17 13.65
C GLY A 17 6.22 -6.28 12.42
N HIS A 18 5.80 -5.72 11.29
CA HIS A 18 6.47 -5.86 9.99
C HIS A 18 6.51 -4.51 9.27
N LEU A 19 7.24 -3.53 9.80
CA LEU A 19 7.17 -2.16 9.30
C LEU A 19 7.60 -2.04 7.82
N TYR A 20 8.66 -2.75 7.42
CA TYR A 20 9.19 -2.71 6.06
C TYR A 20 8.27 -3.44 5.06
N GLU A 21 7.96 -4.70 5.35
CA GLU A 21 7.12 -5.55 4.51
C GLU A 21 5.68 -5.06 4.49
N GLY A 22 5.20 -4.55 5.62
CA GLY A 22 3.89 -3.93 5.77
C GLY A 22 3.74 -2.68 4.93
N VAL A 23 4.76 -1.83 4.83
CA VAL A 23 4.71 -0.67 3.93
C VAL A 23 4.65 -1.11 2.47
N PHE A 24 5.41 -2.14 2.07
CA PHE A 24 5.33 -2.69 0.72
C PHE A 24 3.92 -3.22 0.41
N LEU A 25 3.36 -4.06 1.29
CA LEU A 25 2.05 -4.68 1.08
C LEU A 25 0.92 -3.66 1.15
N ALA A 26 0.98 -2.71 2.09
CA ALA A 26 -0.02 -1.67 2.23
C ALA A 26 -0.02 -0.74 1.01
N ALA A 27 1.15 -0.33 0.51
CA ALA A 27 1.28 0.47 -0.71
C ALA A 27 0.76 -0.28 -1.96
N LEU A 28 1.04 -1.59 -2.06
CA LEU A 28 0.51 -2.45 -3.12
C LEU A 28 -1.02 -2.52 -3.08
N LEU A 29 -1.58 -2.78 -1.89
CA LEU A 29 -3.02 -2.95 -1.71
C LEU A 29 -3.79 -1.65 -1.92
N GLU A 30 -3.34 -0.52 -1.36
CA GLU A 30 -4.00 0.78 -1.58
C GLU A 30 -3.98 1.18 -3.06
N THR A 31 -2.93 0.79 -3.80
CA THR A 31 -2.83 1.08 -5.23
C THR A 31 -3.82 0.25 -6.04
N ILE A 32 -3.93 -1.06 -5.76
CA ILE A 32 -4.84 -1.97 -6.45
C ILE A 32 -6.30 -1.70 -6.06
N VAL A 33 -6.53 -1.33 -4.80
CA VAL A 33 -7.84 -1.12 -4.20
C VAL A 33 -7.87 0.29 -3.59
N PRO A 34 -8.15 1.32 -4.40
CA PRO A 34 -8.15 2.72 -3.96
C PRO A 34 -9.07 3.10 -2.81
N PRO A 35 -10.17 2.38 -2.43
CA PRO A 35 -10.98 2.86 -1.31
C PRO A 35 -10.22 2.92 0.03
N ILE A 36 -8.99 2.41 0.12
CA ILE A 36 -8.14 2.49 1.31
C ILE A 36 -7.67 3.96 1.50
N PRO A 37 -7.82 4.57 2.69
CA PRO A 37 -7.39 5.95 2.91
C PRO A 37 -5.88 5.99 2.97
N THR A 38 -5.23 6.85 2.19
CA THR A 38 -3.76 6.99 2.20
C THR A 38 -3.21 7.36 3.58
N LEU A 39 -4.03 7.99 4.44
CA LEU A 39 -3.70 8.27 5.84
C LEU A 39 -3.40 7.01 6.66
N ALA A 40 -3.97 5.85 6.29
CA ALA A 40 -3.78 4.59 6.99
C ALA A 40 -2.40 3.96 6.71
N VAL A 41 -1.74 4.31 5.60
CA VAL A 41 -0.50 3.66 5.16
C VAL A 41 0.72 4.51 5.50
N PHE A 42 1.02 5.55 4.72
CA PHE A 42 2.30 6.27 4.85
C PHE A 42 2.43 7.12 6.11
N PRO A 43 1.41 7.90 6.54
CA PRO A 43 1.49 8.63 7.80
C PRO A 43 1.59 7.70 9.01
N THR A 44 0.83 6.61 9.03
CA THR A 44 0.93 5.58 10.08
C THR A 44 2.30 4.93 10.12
N ALA A 45 2.85 4.54 8.97
CA ALA A 45 4.19 3.96 8.88
C ALA A 45 5.28 4.94 9.35
N GLY A 46 5.17 6.22 8.99
CA GLY A 46 6.10 7.27 9.46
C GLY A 46 5.99 7.50 10.98
N PHE A 47 4.78 7.49 11.52
CA PHE A 47 4.56 7.58 12.97
C PHE A 47 5.14 6.37 13.70
N LEU A 48 4.91 5.15 13.21
CA LEU A 48 5.46 3.92 13.78
C LEU A 48 6.99 3.87 13.66
N ALA A 49 7.58 4.32 12.55
CA ALA A 49 9.02 4.44 12.38
C ALA A 49 9.64 5.39 13.42
N SER A 50 8.98 6.53 13.67
CA SER A 50 9.38 7.49 14.69
C SER A 50 9.28 6.91 16.09
N GLN A 51 8.18 6.22 16.41
CA GLN A 51 7.99 5.54 17.70
C GLN A 51 9.01 4.40 17.93
N ALA A 52 9.41 3.71 16.87
CA ALA A 52 10.45 2.69 16.91
C ALA A 52 11.88 3.28 17.03
N GLY A 53 12.02 4.61 16.99
CA GLY A 53 13.31 5.29 17.10
C GLY A 53 14.21 5.11 15.89
N LEU A 54 13.64 4.81 14.71
CA LEU A 54 14.41 4.61 13.48
C LEU A 54 15.07 5.92 13.05
N SER A 55 16.36 5.82 12.71
CA SER A 55 17.10 6.90 12.08
C SER A 55 16.63 7.14 10.63
N LEU A 56 16.95 8.31 10.08
CA LEU A 56 16.67 8.64 8.68
C LEU A 56 17.21 7.60 7.69
N ILE A 57 18.36 6.99 8.00
CA ILE A 57 18.98 5.98 7.15
C ILE A 57 18.16 4.68 7.15
N GLU A 58 17.65 4.28 8.31
CA GLU A 58 16.81 3.07 8.46
C GLU A 58 15.43 3.24 7.81
N VAL A 59 14.98 4.47 7.58
CA VAL A 59 13.73 4.75 6.84
C VAL A 59 13.89 4.61 5.32
N ILE A 60 15.10 4.72 4.77
CA ILE A 60 15.32 4.66 3.31
C ILE A 60 14.80 3.35 2.69
N PRO A 61 15.11 2.15 3.23
CA PRO A 61 14.55 0.90 2.72
C PRO A 61 13.02 0.88 2.73
N MET A 62 12.39 1.47 3.75
CA MET A 62 10.93 1.56 3.87
C MET A 62 10.33 2.40 2.73
N ILE A 63 10.96 3.54 2.38
CA ILE A 63 10.54 4.38 1.25
C ILE A 63 10.64 3.62 -0.08
N ILE A 64 11.76 2.91 -0.29
CA ILE A 64 11.97 2.11 -1.51
C ILE A 64 10.91 1.01 -1.62
N LEU A 65 10.63 0.31 -0.52
CA LEU A 65 9.62 -0.74 -0.46
C LEU A 65 8.21 -0.20 -0.74
N GLY A 66 7.85 0.96 -0.18
CA GLY A 66 6.58 1.62 -0.51
C GLY A 66 6.46 1.97 -1.99
N ALA A 67 7.51 2.55 -2.57
CA ALA A 67 7.56 2.88 -4.00
C ALA A 67 7.46 1.64 -4.89
N LEU A 68 8.14 0.54 -4.51
CA LEU A 68 8.06 -0.74 -5.22
C LEU A 68 6.66 -1.35 -5.15
N GLY A 69 6.02 -1.33 -3.98
CA GLY A 69 4.65 -1.81 -3.80
C GLY A 69 3.67 -1.06 -4.71
N ALA A 70 3.73 0.28 -4.70
CA ALA A 70 2.88 1.10 -5.57
C ALA A 70 3.18 0.90 -7.06
N THR A 71 4.45 0.77 -7.45
CA THR A 71 4.86 0.52 -8.84
C THR A 71 4.34 -0.84 -9.32
N LEU A 72 4.40 -1.88 -8.49
CA LEU A 72 3.85 -3.19 -8.82
C LEU A 72 2.32 -3.16 -8.91
N GLY A 73 1.66 -2.44 -8.00
CA GLY A 73 0.21 -2.29 -8.01
C GLY A 73 -0.28 -1.63 -9.31
N THR A 74 0.33 -0.49 -9.66
CA THR A 74 0.03 0.23 -10.91
C THR A 74 0.34 -0.59 -12.15
N THR A 75 1.46 -1.33 -12.15
CA THR A 75 1.82 -2.26 -13.23
C THR A 75 0.76 -3.35 -13.40
N GLY A 76 0.27 -3.93 -12.31
CA GLY A 76 -0.81 -4.92 -12.32
C GLY A 76 -2.08 -4.37 -12.97
N ILE A 77 -2.51 -3.17 -12.56
CA ILE A 77 -3.67 -2.47 -13.15
C ILE A 77 -3.45 -2.22 -14.64
N TYR A 78 -2.27 -1.73 -15.03
CA TYR A 78 -1.92 -1.48 -16.42
C TYR A 78 -2.05 -2.74 -17.28
N LEU A 79 -1.52 -3.88 -16.81
CA LEU A 79 -1.60 -5.14 -17.55
C LEU A 79 -3.03 -5.67 -17.69
N ILE A 80 -3.86 -5.50 -16.65
CA ILE A 80 -5.29 -5.83 -16.72
C ILE A 80 -5.98 -4.94 -17.75
N ALA A 81 -5.75 -3.62 -17.70
CA ALA A 81 -6.31 -2.65 -18.64
C ALA A 81 -5.83 -2.91 -20.08
N LEU A 82 -4.57 -3.31 -20.28
CA LEU A 82 -4.03 -3.62 -21.59
C LEU A 82 -4.75 -4.82 -22.24
N LYS A 83 -5.08 -5.86 -21.45
CA LYS A 83 -5.77 -7.06 -21.95
C LYS A 83 -7.28 -6.88 -22.09
N LEU A 84 -7.93 -6.30 -21.08
CA LEU A 84 -9.40 -6.16 -21.06
C LEU A 84 -9.91 -4.87 -21.70
N GLY A 85 -9.11 -3.81 -21.72
CA GLY A 85 -9.53 -2.48 -22.16
C GLY A 85 -10.09 -2.48 -23.57
N ARG A 86 -9.39 -3.11 -24.54
CA ARG A 86 -9.88 -3.21 -25.92
C ARG A 86 -11.20 -4.00 -26.03
N VAL A 87 -11.35 -5.08 -25.27
CA VAL A 87 -12.56 -5.91 -25.31
C VAL A 87 -13.76 -5.16 -24.74
N ILE A 88 -13.56 -4.42 -23.65
CA ILE A 88 -14.61 -3.61 -23.03
C ILE A 88 -15.00 -2.43 -23.93
N LEU A 89 -14.02 -1.67 -24.43
CA LEU A 89 -14.24 -0.48 -25.26
C LEU A 89 -14.91 -0.77 -26.62
N LEU A 90 -14.75 -1.97 -27.15
CA LEU A 90 -15.41 -2.36 -28.41
C LEU A 90 -16.81 -2.92 -28.19
N ARG A 91 -17.17 -3.28 -26.95
CA ARG A 91 -18.44 -3.93 -26.62
C ARG A 91 -19.47 -2.95 -26.08
N TYR A 92 -19.03 -1.87 -25.44
CA TYR A 92 -19.86 -0.84 -24.81
C TYR A 92 -19.40 0.54 -25.27
#